data_AF-A0A1T4RRJ4-F1
#
_entry.id   AF-A0A1T4RRJ4-F1
#
_cell.length_a   1.000
_cell.length_b   1.000
_cell.length_c   1.000
_cell.angle_alpha   90.00
_cell.angle_beta   90.00
_cell.angle_gamma   90.00
#
_symmetry.space_group_name_H-M   'P 1'
#
loop_
_entity.id
_entity.type
_entity.pdbx_description
1 polymer ?
#
loop_
_entity_poly.entity_id
_entity_poly.type
_entity_poly.pdbx_seq_one_letter_code
_entity_poly.pdbx_strand_id
1 'polypeptide(L)'
;MANPFFDRRHISEYLLYGGLAAVLYSLTVWYYLWKAEYESSWIAYLGSGLFMLVIMWYNIRLTQRRSDYKSAVKMMFAGHLAAITGVMLSVIISMLLCYSYIPGFMSGDSQDAFLDNAPAGLNVNNSGTLLMIFLPATIGNLGAGAFISLVISYVIKPDQTKDKPAPIV
;
A
#
# COMPACT_ATOMS: atom_id res chain seq x y z
N MET A 1 23.10 7.97 19.86
CA MET A 1 23.36 7.67 18.42
C MET A 1 22.06 7.89 17.67
N ALA A 2 22.00 8.82 16.72
CA ALA A 2 20.79 9.02 15.91
C ALA A 2 20.65 7.86 14.92
N ASN A 3 19.51 7.19 14.92
CA ASN A 3 19.27 6.07 14.00
C ASN A 3 19.14 6.62 12.57
N PRO A 4 20.01 6.23 11.61
CA PRO A 4 20.04 6.81 10.26
C PRO A 4 18.75 6.57 9.46
N PHE A 5 17.89 5.63 9.89
CA PHE A 5 16.60 5.37 9.24
C PHE A 5 15.48 6.30 9.71
N PHE A 6 15.64 6.97 10.86
CA PHE A 6 14.62 7.80 11.52
C PHE A 6 15.03 9.27 11.62
N ASP A 7 15.66 9.81 10.58
CA ASP A 7 15.80 11.26 10.44
C ASP A 7 14.45 11.88 10.05
N ARG A 8 14.14 13.08 10.56
CA ARG A 8 12.90 13.81 10.25
C ARG A 8 12.68 13.99 8.75
N ARG A 9 13.77 14.17 7.98
CA ARG A 9 13.72 14.25 6.52
C ARG A 9 13.21 12.95 5.91
N HIS A 10 13.75 11.80 6.32
CA HIS A 10 13.34 10.49 5.83
C HIS A 10 11.90 10.15 6.23
N ILE A 11 11.49 10.46 7.45
CA ILE A 11 10.10 10.27 7.91
C ILE A 11 9.12 11.08 7.04
N SER A 12 9.45 12.33 6.72
CA SER A 12 8.59 13.16 5.86
C SER A 12 8.46 12.60 4.44
N GLU A 13 9.51 11.96 3.92
CA GLU A 13 9.49 11.32 2.60
C GLU A 13 8.65 10.04 2.61
N TYR A 14 8.80 9.20 3.65
CA TYR A 14 7.97 7.99 3.80
C TYR A 14 6.49 8.35 3.90
N LEU A 15 6.16 9.41 4.65
CA LEU A 15 4.79 9.93 4.76
C LEU A 15 4.29 10.50 3.44
N LEU A 16 5.10 11.24 2.70
CA LEU A 16 4.71 11.82 1.41
C LEU A 16 4.42 10.72 0.38
N TYR A 17 5.36 9.80 0.16
CA TYR A 17 5.22 8.76 -0.86
C TYR A 17 4.24 7.66 -0.45
N GLY A 18 4.26 7.25 0.83
CA GLY A 18 3.26 6.35 1.39
C GLY A 18 1.86 6.97 1.35
N GLY A 19 1.74 8.25 1.68
CA GLY A 19 0.49 9.01 1.60
C GLY A 19 -0.05 9.12 0.17
N LEU A 20 0.80 9.44 -0.81
CA LEU A 20 0.42 9.45 -2.23
C LEU A 20 -0.06 8.07 -2.70
N ALA A 21 0.64 7.00 -2.32
CA ALA A 21 0.25 5.63 -2.65
C ALA A 21 -1.11 5.27 -2.02
N ALA A 22 -1.31 5.66 -0.75
CA ALA A 22 -2.57 5.46 -0.04
C ALA A 22 -3.73 6.23 -0.68
N VAL A 23 -3.53 7.49 -1.07
CA VAL A 23 -4.55 8.29 -1.75
C VAL A 23 -4.98 7.63 -3.06
N LEU A 24 -4.04 7.20 -3.91
CA LEU A 24 -4.40 6.55 -5.17
C LEU A 24 -5.14 5.22 -4.96
N TYR A 25 -4.71 4.41 -4.00
CA TYR A 25 -5.44 3.20 -3.62
C TYR A 25 -6.85 3.54 -3.14
N SER A 26 -6.98 4.48 -2.20
CA SER A 26 -8.25 4.88 -1.63
C SER A 26 -9.21 5.50 -2.64
N LEU A 27 -8.72 6.16 -3.69
CA LEU A 27 -9.57 6.65 -4.79
C LEU A 27 -10.25 5.49 -5.55
N THR A 28 -9.54 4.39 -5.78
CA THR A 28 -10.13 3.20 -6.40
C THR A 28 -11.14 2.50 -5.49
N VAL A 29 -10.86 2.43 -4.19
CA VAL A 29 -11.81 1.91 -3.18
C VAL A 29 -13.05 2.79 -3.10
N TRP A 30 -12.88 4.11 -3.09
CA TRP A 30 -13.99 5.06 -3.11
C TRP A 30 -14.87 4.87 -4.35
N TYR A 31 -14.25 4.76 -5.53
CA TYR A 31 -14.98 4.51 -6.77
C TYR A 31 -15.74 3.18 -6.73
N TYR A 32 -15.11 2.11 -6.23
CA TYR A 32 -15.74 0.81 -6.05
C TYR A 32 -16.96 0.86 -5.11
N LEU A 33 -16.81 1.52 -3.95
CA LEU A 33 -17.91 1.70 -2.99
C LEU A 33 -19.03 2.59 -3.52
N TRP A 34 -18.69 3.61 -4.32
CA TRP A 34 -19.69 4.49 -4.94
C TRP A 34 -20.51 3.75 -6.01
N LYS A 35 -19.86 2.84 -6.75
CA LYS A 35 -20.53 2.01 -7.76
C LYS A 35 -21.37 0.89 -7.16
N ALA A 36 -20.92 0.30 -6.05
CA ALA A 36 -21.59 -0.80 -5.34
C ALA A 36 -21.93 -2.03 -6.22
N GLU A 37 -21.25 -2.22 -7.36
CA GLU A 37 -21.44 -3.33 -8.29
C GLU A 37 -20.36 -4.39 -8.08
N TYR A 38 -20.73 -5.66 -7.91
CA TYR A 38 -19.75 -6.76 -7.78
C TYR A 38 -18.81 -6.89 -8.98
N GLU A 39 -19.31 -6.63 -10.19
CA GLU A 39 -18.52 -6.66 -11.43
C GLU A 39 -17.37 -5.65 -11.43
N SER A 40 -17.48 -4.58 -10.62
CA SER A 40 -16.46 -3.54 -10.47
C SER A 40 -15.41 -3.88 -9.39
N SER A 41 -15.47 -5.06 -8.77
CA SER A 41 -14.52 -5.47 -7.70
C SER A 41 -13.05 -5.49 -8.13
N TRP A 42 -12.76 -5.70 -9.43
CA TRP A 42 -11.41 -5.64 -9.97
C TRP A 42 -10.74 -4.26 -9.79
N ILE A 43 -11.53 -3.19 -9.61
CA ILE A 43 -11.03 -1.81 -9.45
C ILE A 43 -10.25 -1.66 -8.14
N ALA A 44 -10.64 -2.35 -7.07
CA ALA A 44 -9.87 -2.36 -5.82
C ALA A 44 -8.45 -2.95 -6.04
N TYR A 45 -8.33 -3.97 -6.90
CA TYR A 45 -7.04 -4.55 -7.27
C TYR A 45 -6.22 -3.65 -8.20
N LEU A 46 -6.87 -2.89 -9.09
CA LEU A 46 -6.21 -1.84 -9.85
C LEU A 46 -5.56 -0.81 -8.91
N GLY A 47 -6.22 -0.50 -7.79
CA GLY A 47 -5.67 0.32 -6.71
C GLY A 47 -4.31 -0.17 -6.22
N SER A 48 -4.15 -1.47 -6.01
CA SER A 48 -2.85 -2.06 -5.60
C SER A 48 -1.77 -1.91 -6.68
N GLY A 49 -2.16 -1.94 -7.96
CA GLY A 49 -1.27 -1.60 -9.07
C GLY A 49 -0.79 -0.15 -9.01
N LEU A 50 -1.70 0.81 -8.79
CA LEU A 50 -1.34 2.22 -8.64
C LEU A 50 -0.46 2.46 -7.40
N PHE A 51 -0.78 1.80 -6.29
CA PHE A 51 0.04 1.80 -5.08
C PHE A 51 1.48 1.36 -5.39
N MET A 52 1.62 0.22 -6.08
CA MET A 52 2.91 -0.30 -6.50
C MET A 52 3.70 0.70 -7.36
N LEU A 53 3.05 1.38 -8.31
CA LEU A 53 3.70 2.36 -9.18
C LEU A 53 4.28 3.55 -8.40
N VAL A 54 3.58 4.03 -7.37
CA VAL A 54 4.10 5.12 -6.51
C VAL A 54 5.32 4.66 -5.72
N ILE A 55 5.26 3.46 -5.12
CA ILE A 55 6.40 2.89 -4.40
C ILE A 55 7.58 2.62 -5.34
N MET A 56 7.30 2.14 -6.56
CA MET A 56 8.32 1.98 -7.61
C MET A 56 9.01 3.30 -7.93
N TRP A 57 8.23 4.34 -8.18
CA TRP A 57 8.75 5.67 -8.49
C TRP A 57 9.61 6.22 -7.34
N TYR A 58 9.17 6.03 -6.10
CA TYR A 58 9.96 6.38 -4.93
C TYR A 58 11.31 5.65 -4.88
N ASN A 59 11.31 4.33 -5.07
CA ASN A 59 12.54 3.55 -5.10
C ASN A 59 13.49 3.97 -6.25
N ILE A 60 12.98 4.30 -7.43
CA ILE A 60 13.79 4.86 -8.54
C ILE A 60 14.38 6.21 -8.15
N ARG A 61 13.64 7.07 -7.44
CA ARG A 61 14.19 8.35 -6.96
C ARG A 61 15.31 8.13 -5.94
N LEU A 62 15.22 7.09 -5.11
CA LEU A 62 16.27 6.74 -4.15
C LEU A 62 17.57 6.29 -4.85
N THR A 63 17.48 5.56 -5.98
CA THR A 63 18.69 5.11 -6.72
C THR A 63 19.50 6.28 -7.26
N GLN A 64 18.85 7.40 -7.58
CA GLN A 64 19.47 8.60 -8.13
C GLN A 64 20.20 9.44 -7.07
N ARG A 65 20.01 9.17 -5.77
CA ARG A 65 20.64 9.93 -4.67
C ARG A 65 22.02 9.37 -4.33
N ARG A 66 23.08 10.08 -4.71
CA ARG A 66 24.48 9.62 -4.63
C ARG A 66 25.08 9.47 -3.21
N SER A 67 24.59 10.16 -2.17
CA SER A 67 25.27 10.17 -0.86
C SER A 67 24.69 9.25 0.21
N ASP A 68 23.36 9.09 0.29
CA ASP A 68 22.71 8.57 1.51
C ASP A 68 22.34 7.08 1.43
N TYR A 69 22.13 6.55 0.22
CA TYR A 69 21.67 5.17 -0.01
C TYR A 69 22.71 4.32 -0.75
N LYS A 70 23.97 4.40 -0.30
CA LYS A 70 25.08 3.64 -0.89
C LYS A 70 24.90 2.12 -0.82
N SER A 71 24.06 1.60 0.07
CA SER A 71 23.75 0.16 0.15
C SER A 71 22.35 -0.13 -0.40
N ALA A 72 22.24 -1.20 -1.21
CA ALA A 72 20.96 -1.68 -1.73
C ALA A 72 20.01 -2.06 -0.59
N VAL A 73 20.55 -2.58 0.51
CA VAL A 73 19.79 -2.93 1.72
C VAL A 73 19.13 -1.70 2.34
N LYS A 74 19.85 -0.58 2.46
CA LYS A 74 19.28 0.66 3.02
C LYS A 74 18.15 1.21 2.16
N MET A 75 18.29 1.13 0.85
CA MET A 75 17.27 1.57 -0.10
C MET A 75 16.03 0.67 -0.03
N MET A 76 16.24 -0.65 0.03
CA MET A 76 15.18 -1.62 0.22
C MET A 76 14.40 -1.35 1.50
N PHE A 77 15.07 -1.14 2.64
CA PHE A 77 14.40 -0.80 3.90
C PHE A 77 13.62 0.52 3.82
N ALA A 78 14.17 1.55 3.16
CA ALA A 78 13.46 2.81 2.94
C ALA A 78 12.19 2.63 2.10
N GLY A 79 12.24 1.80 1.05
CA GLY A 79 11.08 1.43 0.24
C GLY A 79 10.01 0.68 1.05
N HIS A 80 10.43 -0.27 1.89
CA HIS A 80 9.52 -1.01 2.77
C HIS A 80 8.86 -0.10 3.82
N LEU A 81 9.59 0.85 4.42
CA LEU A 81 9.02 1.81 5.37
C LEU A 81 7.96 2.71 4.71
N ALA A 82 8.20 3.17 3.48
CA ALA A 82 7.21 3.92 2.72
C ALA A 82 5.99 3.05 2.37
N ALA A 83 6.18 1.80 1.97
CA ALA A 83 5.09 0.86 1.68
C ALA A 83 4.25 0.56 2.94
N ILE A 84 4.87 0.27 4.08
CA ILE A 84 4.17 0.04 5.36
C ILE A 84 3.37 1.29 5.75
N THR A 85 3.96 2.47 5.63
CA THR A 85 3.27 3.74 5.90
C THR A 85 2.04 3.89 5.01
N GLY A 86 2.18 3.61 3.71
CA GLY A 86 1.07 3.64 2.76
C GLY A 86 -0.01 2.59 3.05
N VAL A 87 0.36 1.38 3.46
CA VAL A 87 -0.58 0.32 3.87
C VAL A 87 -1.40 0.77 5.07
N MET A 88 -0.76 1.29 6.12
CA MET A 88 -1.46 1.77 7.32
C MET A 88 -2.45 2.87 6.98
N LEU A 89 -2.05 3.85 6.17
CA LEU A 89 -2.94 4.92 5.70
C LEU A 89 -4.07 4.39 4.81
N SER A 90 -3.78 3.45 3.90
CA SER A 90 -4.79 2.82 3.03
C SER A 90 -5.86 2.10 3.84
N VAL A 91 -5.46 1.36 4.88
CA VAL A 91 -6.38 0.67 5.79
C VAL A 91 -7.25 1.65 6.54
N ILE A 92 -6.66 2.71 7.12
CA ILE A 92 -7.40 3.73 7.87
C ILE A 92 -8.42 4.43 6.96
N ILE A 93 -8.00 4.90 5.77
CA ILE A 93 -8.91 5.59 4.85
C ILE A 93 -9.98 4.63 4.32
N SER A 94 -9.64 3.37 4.00
CA SER A 94 -10.62 2.38 3.57
C SER A 94 -11.64 2.09 4.67
N MET A 95 -11.22 2.05 5.93
CA MET A 95 -12.13 1.91 7.07
C MET A 95 -13.08 3.10 7.20
N LEU A 96 -12.60 4.34 7.01
CA LEU A 96 -13.45 5.54 6.99
C LEU A 96 -14.44 5.53 5.82
N LEU A 97 -14.01 5.07 4.65
CA LEU A 97 -14.88 4.92 3.47
C LEU A 97 -15.94 3.85 3.70
N CYS A 98 -15.58 2.67 4.19
CA CYS A 98 -16.53 1.61 4.53
C CYS A 98 -17.54 2.09 5.58
N TYR A 99 -17.11 2.81 6.61
CA TYR A 99 -18.00 3.40 7.62
C TYR A 99 -19.03 4.36 7.00
N SER A 100 -18.65 5.09 5.95
CA SER A 100 -19.51 6.09 5.31
C SER A 100 -20.47 5.50 4.27
N TYR A 101 -20.04 4.46 3.54
CA TYR A 101 -20.79 3.90 2.41
C TYR A 101 -21.55 2.61 2.73
N ILE A 102 -21.06 1.78 3.67
CA ILE A 102 -21.67 0.49 3.99
C ILE A 102 -22.63 0.67 5.19
N PRO A 103 -23.95 0.56 5.00
CA PRO A 103 -24.91 0.65 6.10
C PRO A 103 -24.66 -0.45 7.13
N GLY A 104 -24.68 -0.10 8.42
CA GLY A 104 -24.49 -1.08 9.49
C GLY A 104 -23.07 -1.65 9.61
N PHE A 105 -22.05 -1.00 9.01
CA PHE A 105 -20.65 -1.45 9.05
C PHE A 105 -20.15 -1.80 10.47
N MET A 106 -20.54 -1.03 11.49
CA MET A 106 -20.15 -1.26 12.89
C MET A 106 -21.18 -2.04 13.71
N SER A 107 -22.41 -2.19 13.22
CA SER A 107 -23.46 -2.93 13.94
C SER A 107 -23.38 -4.44 13.71
N GLY A 108 -22.66 -4.88 12.68
CA GLY A 108 -22.50 -6.31 12.35
C GLY A 108 -23.79 -6.97 11.84
N ASP A 109 -24.85 -6.18 11.64
CA ASP A 109 -26.21 -6.64 11.36
C ASP A 109 -26.73 -6.02 10.05
N SER A 110 -25.85 -5.95 9.04
CA SER A 110 -26.26 -5.53 7.70
C SER A 110 -26.97 -6.70 7.01
N GLN A 111 -28.27 -6.82 7.28
CA GLN A 111 -29.11 -7.85 6.63
C GLN A 111 -29.33 -7.56 5.15
N ASP A 112 -29.11 -6.31 4.72
CA ASP A 112 -29.16 -5.92 3.33
C ASP A 112 -27.80 -6.11 2.65
N ALA A 113 -27.86 -6.81 1.52
CA ALA A 113 -26.80 -6.92 0.54
C ALA A 113 -26.29 -5.53 0.12
N PHE A 114 -25.04 -5.18 0.41
CA PHE A 114 -24.45 -3.92 -0.08
C PHE A 114 -24.11 -3.97 -1.57
N LEU A 115 -23.65 -5.13 -2.07
CA LEU A 115 -23.21 -5.26 -3.45
C LEU A 115 -24.34 -5.76 -4.34
N ASP A 116 -24.59 -5.03 -5.42
CA ASP A 116 -25.48 -5.48 -6.48
C ASP A 116 -24.84 -6.65 -7.24
N ASN A 117 -25.67 -7.64 -7.59
CA ASN A 117 -25.29 -8.83 -8.36
C ASN A 117 -24.16 -9.68 -7.76
N ALA A 118 -23.86 -9.54 -6.46
CA ALA A 118 -22.91 -10.41 -5.79
C ALA A 118 -23.51 -11.82 -5.55
N PRO A 119 -22.70 -12.89 -5.69
CA PRO A 119 -23.09 -14.23 -5.29
C PRO A 119 -23.55 -14.26 -3.83
N ALA A 120 -24.53 -15.11 -3.50
CA ALA A 120 -25.12 -15.18 -2.17
C ALA A 120 -24.06 -15.29 -1.06
N GLY A 121 -23.01 -16.10 -1.24
CA GLY A 121 -21.94 -16.28 -0.26
C GLY A 121 -21.05 -15.05 0.00
N LEU A 122 -21.07 -14.04 -0.87
CA LEU A 122 -20.29 -12.80 -0.73
C LEU A 122 -21.12 -11.64 -0.16
N ASN A 123 -22.45 -11.75 -0.24
CA ASN A 123 -23.38 -10.70 0.18
C ASN A 123 -23.98 -10.93 1.58
N VAL A 124 -23.71 -12.07 2.21
CA VAL A 124 -24.11 -12.30 3.62
C VAL A 124 -23.26 -11.42 4.53
N ASN A 125 -23.91 -10.49 5.24
CA ASN A 125 -23.31 -9.63 6.27
C ASN A 125 -22.12 -8.79 5.79
N ASN A 126 -22.09 -8.43 4.50
CA ASN A 126 -21.05 -7.61 3.87
C ASN A 126 -19.59 -8.11 4.03
N SER A 127 -19.39 -9.33 4.53
CA SER A 127 -18.06 -9.88 4.84
C SER A 127 -17.21 -10.05 3.57
N GLY A 128 -17.86 -10.42 2.45
CA GLY A 128 -17.20 -10.51 1.15
C GLY A 128 -16.67 -9.16 0.66
N THR A 129 -17.50 -8.11 0.75
CA THR A 129 -17.12 -6.73 0.41
C THR A 129 -15.94 -6.25 1.24
N LEU A 130 -15.97 -6.47 2.55
CA LEU A 130 -14.88 -6.09 3.44
C LEU A 130 -13.60 -6.84 3.09
N LEU A 131 -13.68 -8.13 2.79
CA LEU A 131 -12.54 -8.91 2.35
C LEU A 131 -11.96 -8.37 1.04
N MET A 132 -12.81 -8.02 0.06
CA MET A 132 -12.38 -7.44 -1.22
C MET A 132 -11.70 -6.08 -1.08
N ILE A 133 -11.95 -5.33 0.00
CA ILE A 133 -11.31 -4.04 0.24
C ILE A 133 -10.07 -4.19 1.12
N PHE A 134 -10.16 -4.93 2.22
CA PHE A 134 -9.07 -5.00 3.20
C PHE A 134 -7.98 -6.00 2.83
N LEU A 135 -8.29 -7.06 2.09
CA LEU A 135 -7.27 -8.01 1.62
C LEU A 135 -6.29 -7.34 0.64
N PRO A 136 -6.74 -6.58 -0.39
CA PRO A 136 -5.83 -5.81 -1.22
C PRO A 136 -5.17 -4.65 -0.45
N ALA A 137 -5.89 -3.96 0.43
CA ALA A 137 -5.33 -2.85 1.21
C ALA A 137 -4.15 -3.27 2.10
N THR A 138 -4.18 -4.50 2.61
CA THR A 138 -3.16 -5.09 3.48
C THR A 138 -2.19 -5.95 2.69
N ILE A 139 -2.55 -7.21 2.43
CA ILE A 139 -1.68 -8.22 1.82
C ILE A 139 -1.30 -7.81 0.39
N GLY A 140 -2.25 -7.29 -0.39
CA GLY A 140 -2.00 -6.85 -1.75
C GLY A 140 -0.95 -5.72 -1.80
N ASN A 141 -1.20 -4.62 -1.11
CA ASN A 141 -0.33 -3.44 -1.09
C ASN A 141 1.00 -3.72 -0.39
N LEU A 142 1.01 -4.50 0.69
CA LEU A 142 2.25 -4.92 1.36
C LEU A 142 3.10 -5.80 0.42
N GLY A 143 2.49 -6.79 -0.22
CA GLY A 143 3.15 -7.68 -1.17
C GLY A 143 3.70 -6.92 -2.37
N ALA A 144 2.88 -6.08 -3.00
CA ALA A 144 3.27 -5.27 -4.15
C ALA A 144 4.38 -4.26 -3.81
N GLY A 145 4.26 -3.57 -2.67
CA GLY A 145 5.24 -2.61 -2.17
C GLY A 145 6.58 -3.26 -1.79
N ALA A 146 6.55 -4.41 -1.11
CA ALA A 146 7.75 -5.17 -0.76
C ALA A 146 8.45 -5.73 -2.00
N PHE A 147 7.68 -6.37 -2.90
CA PHE A 147 8.18 -6.91 -4.15
C PHE A 147 8.89 -5.85 -4.99
N ILE A 148 8.23 -4.72 -5.25
CA ILE A 148 8.81 -3.68 -6.11
C ILE A 148 9.99 -2.98 -5.46
N SER A 149 9.98 -2.81 -4.13
CA SER A 149 11.13 -2.25 -3.40
C SER A 149 12.35 -3.16 -3.49
N LEU A 150 12.15 -4.48 -3.43
CA LEU A 150 13.22 -5.46 -3.64
C LEU A 150 13.72 -5.40 -5.09
N VAL A 151 12.85 -5.56 -6.08
CA VAL A 151 13.22 -5.59 -7.49
C VAL A 151 13.98 -4.33 -7.89
N ILE A 152 13.46 -3.14 -7.59
CA ILE A 152 14.12 -1.88 -7.97
C ILE A 152 15.46 -1.72 -7.25
N SER A 153 15.54 -2.15 -5.99
CA SER A 153 16.78 -2.08 -5.23
C SER A 153 17.90 -2.94 -5.77
N TYR A 154 17.55 -4.06 -6.39
CA TYR A 154 18.51 -4.99 -6.96
C TYR A 154 18.70 -4.90 -8.48
N VAL A 155 17.76 -4.36 -9.24
CA VAL A 155 17.86 -4.34 -10.72
C VAL A 155 18.43 -3.01 -11.22
N ILE A 156 18.04 -1.89 -10.61
CA ILE A 156 18.33 -0.56 -11.17
C ILE A 156 19.61 0.06 -10.62
N LYS A 157 20.06 -0.37 -9.43
CA LYS A 157 21.22 0.25 -8.77
C LYS A 157 22.52 -0.10 -9.53
N PRO A 158 23.26 0.88 -10.10
CA PRO A 158 24.42 0.61 -10.96
C PRO A 158 25.66 0.03 -10.25
N ASP A 159 25.74 0.15 -8.92
CA ASP A 159 26.96 -0.06 -8.12
C ASP A 159 26.75 -1.16 -7.04
N GLN A 160 26.04 -2.24 -7.38
CA GLN A 160 25.70 -3.32 -6.43
C GLN A 160 26.91 -4.04 -5.85
N THR A 161 28.01 -4.11 -6.59
CA THR A 161 29.22 -4.86 -6.26
C THR A 161 30.10 -4.19 -5.20
N LYS A 162 29.73 -2.98 -4.73
CA LYS A 162 30.46 -2.23 -3.69
C LYS A 162 29.79 -2.27 -2.32
N ASP A 163 28.69 -3.02 -2.16
CA ASP A 163 28.06 -3.23 -0.85
C ASP A 163 29.03 -4.05 0.02
N LYS A 164 29.82 -3.35 0.85
CA LYS A 164 30.65 -3.98 1.88
C LYS A 164 29.72 -4.66 2.90
N PRO A 165 30.07 -5.84 3.42
CA PRO A 165 29.32 -6.47 4.50
C PRO A 165 29.17 -5.48 5.66
N ALA A 166 27.99 -5.47 6.29
CA ALA A 166 27.76 -4.66 7.47
C ALA A 166 28.84 -4.99 8.51
N PRO A 167 29.52 -4.00 9.10
CA PRO A 167 30.45 -4.28 10.18
C PRO A 167 29.66 -4.95 11.29
N ILE A 168 30.07 -6.17 11.64
CA ILE A 168 29.55 -6.89 12.80
C ILE A 168 29.97 -6.05 13.99
N VAL A 169 29.00 -5.37 14.63
CA VAL A 169 29.19 -4.65 15.89
C VAL A 169 28.83 -5.61 17.01
#